data_AF-A0A1F9XCA3-F1
#
_entry.id   AF-A0A1F9XCA3-F1
#
_cell.length_a   1.000
_cell.length_b   1.000
_cell.length_c   1.000
_cell.angle_alpha   90.00
_cell.angle_beta   90.00
_cell.angle_gamma   90.00
#
_symmetry.space_group_name_H-M   'P 1'
#
loop_
_entity.id
_entity.type
_entity.pdbx_description
1 polymer ?
#
loop_
_entity_poly.entity_id
_entity_poly.type
_entity_poly.pdbx_seq_one_letter_code
_entity_poly.pdbx_strand_id
1 'polypeptide(L)'
;MLLAAPGKVILNSGDNFSGDISKLPDGGCLVYLKTGAVRFEKDEIRRIIIYSTRDTVKERFISSLRMTPNNNSGAPVSLKTPYDNIINRAAKKHSVDPALIKAVIKAESNFNPTDTSCKGACGLMQLMPETARLLGVKSIYSPEENILAGTRYLRDMLYTFNGNTEKAIAAYNAGPTAVARYKNIPPYRETRAYVENVNRYYRKYRSARKITVSTDDEGRLTMHNRE
;
A
#
# COMPACT_ATOMS: atom_id res chain seq x y z
N MET A 1 -9.82 -27.80 10.08
CA MET A 1 -10.28 -27.18 11.34
C MET A 1 -9.89 -25.72 11.32
N LEU A 2 -10.85 -24.79 11.22
CA LEU A 2 -10.54 -23.36 11.40
C LEU A 2 -9.96 -23.19 12.81
N LEU A 3 -8.82 -22.52 12.91
CA LEU A 3 -8.20 -22.22 14.19
C LEU A 3 -8.84 -20.95 14.71
N ALA A 4 -9.45 -21.03 15.88
CA ALA A 4 -10.06 -19.90 16.56
C ALA A 4 -9.33 -19.66 17.88
N ALA A 5 -9.16 -18.39 18.25
CA ALA A 5 -8.58 -18.00 19.53
C ALA A 5 -9.48 -16.95 20.20
N PRO A 6 -9.66 -17.00 21.52
CA PRO A 6 -10.50 -16.04 22.22
C PRO A 6 -9.91 -14.63 22.06
N GLY A 7 -10.78 -13.67 21.76
CA GLY A 7 -10.33 -12.32 21.48
C GLY A 7 -11.44 -11.31 21.33
N LYS A 8 -11.05 -10.12 20.88
CA LYS A 8 -11.92 -8.98 20.59
C LYS A 8 -11.56 -8.33 19.26
N VAL A 9 -12.55 -8.10 18.42
CA VAL A 9 -12.45 -7.29 17.19
C VAL A 9 -13.00 -5.91 17.49
N ILE A 10 -12.30 -4.88 17.02
CA ILE A 10 -12.74 -3.49 17.06
C ILE A 10 -12.84 -3.01 15.62
N LEU A 11 -14.00 -2.48 15.25
CA LEU A 11 -14.28 -1.97 13.91
C LEU A 11 -13.86 -0.51 13.75
N ASN A 12 -13.79 -0.05 12.51
CA ASN A 12 -13.53 1.36 12.19
C ASN A 12 -14.65 2.28 12.68
N SER A 13 -15.88 1.76 12.82
CA SER A 13 -17.01 2.46 13.45
C SER A 13 -16.81 2.74 14.95
N GLY A 14 -15.90 2.01 15.60
CA GLY A 14 -15.75 2.00 17.06
C GLY A 14 -16.49 0.84 17.75
N ASP A 15 -17.36 0.14 17.03
CA ASP A 15 -18.04 -1.06 17.53
C ASP A 15 -17.04 -2.16 17.86
N ASN A 16 -17.41 -3.02 18.80
CA ASN A 16 -16.53 -4.09 19.22
C ASN A 16 -17.28 -5.38 19.53
N PHE A 17 -16.63 -6.49 19.18
CA PHE A 17 -17.19 -7.84 19.24
C PHE A 17 -16.19 -8.78 19.90
N SER A 18 -16.61 -9.48 20.94
CA SER A 18 -15.77 -10.43 21.67
C SER A 18 -16.26 -11.86 21.45
N GLY A 19 -15.34 -12.79 21.27
CA GLY A 19 -15.64 -14.20 21.01
C GLY A 19 -14.41 -14.96 20.58
N ASP A 20 -14.59 -16.19 20.12
CA ASP A 20 -13.51 -16.90 19.45
C ASP A 20 -13.33 -16.33 18.04
N ILE A 21 -12.10 -15.98 17.68
CA ILE A 21 -11.80 -15.30 16.43
C ILE A 21 -11.03 -16.23 15.52
N SER A 22 -11.52 -16.43 14.30
CA SER A 22 -10.74 -17.03 13.22
C SER A 22 -10.37 -15.98 12.18
N LYS A 23 -9.09 -15.93 11.81
CA LYS A 23 -8.61 -15.07 10.72
C LYS A 23 -8.85 -15.74 9.38
N LEU A 24 -9.35 -14.97 8.41
CA LEU A 24 -9.61 -15.44 7.06
C LEU A 24 -8.45 -15.08 6.10
N PRO A 25 -8.21 -15.87 5.04
CA PRO A 25 -7.12 -15.62 4.08
C PRO A 25 -7.26 -14.31 3.29
N ASP A 26 -8.48 -13.78 3.16
CA ASP A 26 -8.79 -12.49 2.54
C ASP A 26 -8.41 -11.28 3.43
N GLY A 27 -8.01 -11.54 4.68
CA GLY A 27 -7.70 -10.51 5.66
C GLY A 27 -8.90 -10.04 6.47
N GLY A 28 -10.08 -10.65 6.32
CA GLY A 28 -11.23 -10.53 7.21
C GLY A 28 -11.12 -11.43 8.45
N CYS A 29 -12.17 -11.52 9.25
CA CYS A 29 -12.26 -12.50 10.33
C CYS A 29 -13.69 -12.99 10.56
N LEU A 30 -13.81 -14.15 11.21
CA LEU A 30 -15.03 -14.62 11.84
C LEU A 30 -14.91 -14.42 13.35
N VAL A 31 -15.97 -13.91 13.97
CA VAL A 31 -16.14 -13.88 15.43
C VAL A 31 -17.27 -14.83 15.79
N TYR A 32 -16.94 -15.91 16.48
CA TYR A 32 -17.90 -16.89 16.98
C TYR A 32 -18.46 -16.41 18.33
N LEU A 33 -19.77 -16.20 18.35
CA LEU A 33 -20.60 -15.85 19.49
C LEU A 33 -21.40 -17.08 19.94
N LYS A 34 -22.04 -17.02 21.11
CA LYS A 34 -22.93 -18.10 21.58
C LYS A 34 -24.09 -18.41 20.62
N THR A 35 -24.49 -17.42 19.83
CA THR A 35 -25.67 -17.45 18.95
C THR A 35 -25.33 -17.67 17.48
N GLY A 36 -24.05 -17.76 17.11
CA GLY A 36 -23.63 -17.89 15.71
C GLY A 36 -22.28 -17.26 15.43
N ALA A 37 -21.96 -17.02 14.16
CA ALA A 37 -20.72 -16.37 13.76
C ALA A 37 -21.01 -15.10 12.95
N VAL A 38 -20.24 -14.05 13.22
CA VAL A 38 -20.28 -12.80 12.44
C VAL A 38 -19.00 -12.70 11.63
N ARG A 39 -19.12 -12.42 10.33
CA ARG A 39 -17.98 -12.16 9.45
C ARG A 39 -17.74 -10.66 9.34
N PHE A 40 -16.49 -10.25 9.44
CA PHE A 40 -16.03 -8.89 9.18
C PHE A 40 -15.01 -8.90 8.06
N GLU A 41 -15.19 -8.00 7.11
CA GLU A 41 -14.24 -7.75 6.03
C GLU A 41 -13.03 -6.97 6.53
N LYS A 42 -11.91 -7.08 5.79
CA LYS A 42 -10.63 -6.49 6.18
C LYS A 42 -10.71 -4.98 6.43
N ASP A 43 -11.50 -4.28 5.63
CA ASP A 43 -11.68 -2.83 5.63
C ASP A 43 -12.66 -2.34 6.70
N GLU A 44 -13.39 -3.24 7.35
CA GLU A 44 -14.22 -2.92 8.53
C GLU A 44 -13.39 -2.96 9.81
N ILE A 45 -12.29 -3.72 9.82
CA ILE A 45 -11.53 -4.04 11.04
C ILE A 45 -10.48 -2.96 11.33
N ARG A 46 -10.62 -2.32 12.50
CA ARG A 46 -9.62 -1.39 13.05
C ARG A 46 -8.52 -2.12 13.81
N ARG A 47 -8.91 -3.04 14.71
CA ARG A 47 -8.02 -3.73 15.65
C ARG A 47 -8.51 -5.15 15.94
N ILE A 48 -7.59 -6.10 16.15
CA ILE A 48 -7.89 -7.42 16.71
C ILE A 48 -7.01 -7.62 17.96
N ILE A 49 -7.59 -8.12 19.03
CA ILE A 49 -6.91 -8.42 20.30
C ILE A 49 -7.15 -9.90 20.57
N ILE A 50 -6.09 -10.68 20.77
CA ILE A 50 -6.20 -12.10 21.12
C ILE A 50 -5.78 -12.27 22.58
N TYR A 51 -6.66 -12.87 23.39
CA TYR A 51 -6.48 -13.04 24.84
C TYR A 51 -5.63 -14.25 25.22
N SER A 52 -4.83 -14.77 24.28
CA SER A 52 -4.08 -16.01 24.41
C SER A 52 -2.58 -15.74 24.28
N THR A 53 -1.78 -16.48 25.03
CA THR A 53 -0.30 -16.42 24.95
C THR A 53 0.20 -17.06 23.65
N ARG A 54 1.43 -16.72 23.20
CA ARG A 54 2.03 -17.36 22.01
C ARG A 54 2.07 -18.89 22.12
N ASP A 55 2.25 -19.43 23.32
CA ASP A 55 2.37 -20.88 23.55
C ASP A 55 1.04 -21.63 23.40
N THR A 56 -0.09 -20.94 23.58
CA THR A 56 -1.44 -21.52 23.48
C THR A 56 -2.06 -21.34 22.09
N VAL A 57 -1.52 -20.43 21.28
CA VAL A 57 -1.98 -20.15 19.92
C VAL A 57 -1.18 -20.98 18.92
N LYS A 58 -1.84 -21.89 18.19
CA LYS A 58 -1.15 -22.77 17.23
C LYS A 58 -0.38 -21.96 16.18
N GLU A 59 0.79 -22.43 15.77
CA GLU A 59 1.62 -21.71 14.78
C GLU A 59 0.93 -21.44 13.44
N ARG A 60 -0.04 -22.27 13.06
CA ARG A 60 -0.87 -22.03 11.87
C ARG A 60 -1.81 -20.81 12.01
N PHE A 61 -2.19 -20.46 13.22
CA PHE A 61 -2.92 -19.23 13.51
C PHE A 61 -1.95 -18.04 13.53
N ILE A 62 -0.79 -18.16 14.18
CA ILE A 62 0.25 -17.13 14.13
C ILE A 62 0.68 -16.83 12.69
N SER A 63 0.80 -17.84 11.83
CA SER A 63 1.14 -17.65 10.42
C SER A 63 0.00 -17.00 9.63
N SER A 64 -1.27 -17.31 9.91
CA SER A 64 -2.41 -16.62 9.30
C SER A 64 -2.53 -15.17 9.77
N LEU A 65 -2.06 -14.84 10.98
CA LEU A 65 -1.95 -13.48 11.48
C LEU A 65 -0.83 -12.67 10.82
N ARG A 66 0.24 -13.33 10.35
CA ARG A 66 1.42 -12.68 9.75
C ARG A 66 1.23 -12.28 8.29
N MET A 67 0.10 -12.62 7.66
CA MET A 67 -0.27 -12.25 6.27
C MET A 67 0.96 -12.08 5.35
N THR A 68 1.69 -13.17 5.07
CA THR A 68 2.54 -13.16 3.88
C THR A 68 1.61 -13.08 2.66
N PRO A 69 1.81 -12.13 1.74
CA PRO A 69 1.19 -12.24 0.43
C PRO A 69 1.68 -13.55 -0.19
N ASN A 70 0.76 -14.39 -0.60
CA ASN A 70 1.00 -15.67 -1.26
C ASN A 70 2.06 -15.51 -2.37
N ASN A 71 3.10 -16.33 -2.31
CA ASN A 71 4.17 -16.40 -3.30
C ASN A 71 3.60 -16.99 -4.60
N ASN A 72 3.48 -16.16 -5.62
CA ASN A 72 3.63 -16.61 -7.01
C ASN A 72 4.48 -15.60 -7.78
N SER A 73 5.68 -16.06 -8.11
CA SER A 73 6.55 -15.66 -9.22
C SER A 73 7.01 -14.19 -9.29
N GLY A 74 8.11 -13.90 -8.60
CA GLY A 74 8.91 -12.68 -8.74
C GLY A 74 9.65 -12.34 -7.45
N ALA A 75 10.92 -11.95 -7.54
CA ALA A 75 11.79 -11.66 -6.39
C ALA A 75 11.09 -10.86 -5.27
N PRO A 76 11.40 -11.12 -3.99
CA PRO A 76 10.75 -10.45 -2.86
C PRO A 76 10.94 -8.94 -2.96
N VAL A 77 9.89 -8.22 -3.37
CA VAL A 77 9.86 -6.75 -3.31
C VAL A 77 10.08 -6.34 -1.85
N SER A 78 11.22 -5.72 -1.55
CA SER A 78 11.54 -5.21 -0.22
C SER A 78 10.46 -4.23 0.25
N LEU A 79 9.92 -4.48 1.45
CA LEU A 79 8.87 -3.67 2.06
C LEU A 79 9.42 -2.41 2.73
N LYS A 80 10.71 -2.39 3.09
CA LYS A 80 11.43 -1.20 3.58
C LYS A 80 12.40 -0.70 2.53
N THR A 81 12.52 0.61 2.40
CA THR A 81 13.49 1.25 1.49
C THR A 81 14.21 2.39 2.21
N PRO A 82 15.43 2.76 1.79
CA PRO A 82 16.13 3.92 2.36
C PRO A 82 15.36 5.23 2.16
N TYR A 83 14.39 5.25 1.24
CA TYR A 83 13.59 6.42 0.89
C TYR A 83 12.30 6.56 1.71
N ASP A 84 11.99 5.62 2.63
CA ASP A 84 10.70 5.60 3.34
C ASP A 84 10.43 6.90 4.11
N ASN A 85 11.46 7.51 4.70
CA ASN A 85 11.33 8.80 5.37
C ASN A 85 10.96 9.93 4.39
N ILE A 86 11.58 9.97 3.21
CA ILE A 86 11.30 10.96 2.16
C ILE A 86 9.88 10.74 1.61
N ILE A 87 9.53 9.49 1.33
CA ILE A 87 8.20 9.09 0.85
C ILE A 87 7.12 9.53 1.85
N ASN A 88 7.31 9.31 3.15
CA ASN A 88 6.35 9.72 4.17
C ASN A 88 6.22 11.25 4.28
N ARG A 89 7.33 12.00 4.14
CA ARG A 89 7.28 13.47 4.10
C ARG A 89 6.52 13.96 2.86
N ALA A 90 6.81 13.40 1.69
CA ALA A 90 6.14 13.75 0.44
C ALA A 90 4.64 13.42 0.48
N ALA A 91 4.30 12.23 1.00
CA ALA A 91 2.92 11.79 1.24
C ALA A 91 2.15 12.79 2.11
N LYS A 92 2.71 13.18 3.26
CA LYS A 92 2.09 14.16 4.16
C LYS A 92 1.94 15.52 3.49
N LYS A 93 2.96 15.99 2.79
CA LYS A 93 2.97 17.32 2.13
C LYS A 93 1.93 17.41 1.01
N HIS A 94 1.73 16.33 0.26
CA HIS A 94 0.89 16.32 -0.93
C HIS A 94 -0.42 15.55 -0.75
N SER A 95 -0.71 15.01 0.44
CA SER A 95 -1.91 14.21 0.72
C SER A 95 -2.08 13.03 -0.25
N VAL A 96 -0.99 12.31 -0.54
CA VAL A 96 -0.98 11.09 -1.38
C VAL A 96 -0.61 9.89 -0.52
N ASP A 97 -1.26 8.75 -0.73
CA ASP A 97 -0.94 7.52 0.03
C ASP A 97 0.54 7.14 -0.19
N PRO A 98 1.37 7.02 0.87
CA PRO A 98 2.78 6.64 0.74
C PRO A 98 2.97 5.28 0.07
N ALA A 99 2.01 4.35 0.19
CA ALA A 99 2.05 3.07 -0.52
C ALA A 99 1.87 3.24 -2.03
N LEU A 100 1.10 4.24 -2.47
CA LEU A 100 0.95 4.56 -3.90
C LEU A 100 2.23 5.22 -4.45
N ILE A 101 2.81 6.17 -3.71
CA ILE A 101 4.10 6.78 -4.09
C ILE A 101 5.17 5.69 -4.24
N LYS A 102 5.26 4.80 -3.26
CA LYS A 102 6.21 3.68 -3.26
C LYS A 102 5.97 2.71 -4.41
N ALA A 103 4.71 2.48 -4.78
CA ALA A 103 4.35 1.65 -5.94
C ALA A 103 4.78 2.28 -7.27
N VAL A 104 4.60 3.60 -7.41
CA VAL A 104 5.08 4.36 -8.58
C VAL A 104 6.61 4.28 -8.66
N ILE A 105 7.35 4.58 -7.59
CA ILE A 105 8.83 4.49 -7.59
C ILE A 105 9.30 3.08 -7.98
N LYS A 106 8.62 2.04 -7.47
CA LYS A 106 8.95 0.65 -7.79
C LYS A 106 8.75 0.34 -9.28
N ALA A 107 7.68 0.86 -9.89
CA ALA A 107 7.37 0.65 -11.30
C ALA A 107 8.27 1.49 -12.22
N GLU A 108 8.68 2.68 -11.78
CA GLU A 108 9.45 3.63 -12.58
C GLU A 108 10.93 3.27 -12.65
N SER A 109 11.59 3.12 -11.50
CA SER A 109 13.06 2.94 -11.46
C SER A 109 13.52 1.74 -10.65
N ASN A 110 12.57 0.97 -10.10
CA ASN A 110 12.88 -0.09 -9.15
C ASN A 110 13.73 0.41 -7.96
N PHE A 111 13.52 1.65 -7.52
CA PHE A 111 14.30 2.36 -6.49
C PHE A 111 15.75 2.69 -6.85
N ASN A 112 16.12 2.70 -8.13
CA ASN A 112 17.41 3.24 -8.57
C ASN A 112 17.32 4.78 -8.70
N PRO A 113 18.08 5.56 -7.91
CA PRO A 113 18.00 7.02 -7.93
C PRO A 113 18.73 7.67 -9.11
N THR A 114 19.61 6.94 -9.79
CA THR A 114 20.37 7.44 -10.95
C THR A 114 19.81 6.93 -12.28
N ASP A 115 18.64 6.29 -12.25
CA ASP A 115 18.05 5.66 -13.43
C ASP A 115 17.64 6.69 -14.49
N THR A 116 17.88 6.35 -15.75
CA THR A 116 17.55 7.19 -16.89
C THR A 116 16.97 6.33 -18.01
N SER A 117 15.72 6.57 -18.37
CA SER A 117 15.10 5.84 -19.49
C SER A 117 15.65 6.29 -20.85
N CYS A 118 15.41 5.49 -21.89
CA CYS A 118 15.76 5.85 -23.27
C CYS A 118 15.06 7.13 -23.76
N LYS A 119 13.92 7.51 -23.16
CA LYS A 119 13.18 8.74 -23.44
C LYS A 119 13.70 9.94 -22.63
N GLY A 120 14.66 9.73 -21.73
CA GLY A 120 15.28 10.76 -20.91
C GLY A 120 14.57 11.06 -19.60
N ALA A 121 13.62 10.24 -19.16
CA ALA A 121 13.05 10.35 -17.82
C ALA A 121 14.10 9.96 -16.75
N CYS A 122 14.15 10.68 -15.63
CA CYS A 122 15.26 10.59 -14.67
C CYS A 122 14.81 10.32 -13.23
N GLY A 123 15.62 9.53 -12.52
CA GLY A 123 15.55 9.33 -11.08
C GLY A 123 14.42 8.41 -10.61
N LEU A 124 14.12 8.47 -9.31
CA LEU A 124 13.23 7.53 -8.61
C LEU A 124 11.79 7.49 -9.15
N MET A 125 11.26 8.63 -9.54
CA MET A 125 9.90 8.79 -10.06
C MET A 125 9.88 9.12 -11.55
N GLN A 126 11.02 8.90 -12.24
CA GLN A 126 11.20 9.05 -13.69
C GLN A 126 10.55 10.33 -14.22
N LEU A 127 11.00 11.48 -13.70
CA LEU A 127 10.53 12.77 -14.19
C LEU A 127 11.22 13.11 -15.51
N MET A 128 10.45 13.57 -16.49
CA MET A 128 11.02 14.20 -17.68
C MET A 128 11.71 15.52 -17.28
N PRO A 129 12.85 15.89 -17.90
CA PRO A 129 13.58 17.10 -17.56
C PRO A 129 12.74 18.38 -17.64
N GLU A 130 11.86 18.48 -18.63
CA GLU A 130 10.93 19.60 -18.77
C GLU A 130 9.93 19.66 -17.60
N THR A 131 9.33 18.52 -17.24
CA THR A 131 8.43 18.41 -16.09
C THR A 131 9.16 18.78 -14.80
N ALA A 132 10.38 18.30 -14.59
CA ALA A 132 11.19 18.63 -13.42
C ALA A 132 11.47 20.13 -13.31
N ARG A 133 11.79 20.80 -14.43
CA ARG A 133 11.98 22.25 -14.50
C ARG A 133 10.71 23.01 -14.13
N LEU A 134 9.55 22.61 -14.65
CA LEU A 134 8.25 23.21 -14.30
C LEU A 134 7.88 23.01 -12.82
N LEU A 135 8.38 21.94 -12.20
CA LEU A 135 8.18 21.63 -10.79
C LEU A 135 9.22 22.29 -9.86
N GLY A 136 10.20 23.01 -10.41
CA GLY A 136 11.23 23.72 -9.65
C GLY A 136 12.35 22.82 -9.10
N VAL A 137 12.56 21.64 -9.71
CA VAL A 137 13.63 20.70 -9.35
C VAL A 137 14.97 21.26 -9.84
N LYS A 138 15.94 21.34 -8.94
CA LYS A 138 17.32 21.77 -9.21
C LYS A 138 18.23 20.58 -9.52
N SER A 139 18.04 19.46 -8.80
CA SER A 139 18.81 18.23 -8.97
C SER A 139 17.87 17.05 -9.20
N ILE A 140 17.67 16.67 -10.47
CA ILE A 140 16.69 15.64 -10.86
C ILE A 140 17.04 14.23 -10.34
N TYR A 141 18.31 13.96 -10.04
CA TYR A 141 18.78 12.71 -9.44
C TYR A 141 18.84 12.75 -7.91
N SER A 142 18.58 13.91 -7.28
CA SER A 142 18.43 13.98 -5.83
C SER A 142 17.17 13.19 -5.41
N PRO A 143 17.29 12.15 -4.58
CA PRO A 143 16.13 11.38 -4.13
C PRO A 143 15.04 12.24 -3.50
N GLU A 144 15.44 13.27 -2.74
CA GLU A 144 14.50 14.15 -2.05
C GLU A 144 13.71 15.03 -3.03
N GLU A 145 14.41 15.73 -3.93
CA GLU A 145 13.75 16.60 -4.90
C GLU A 145 12.90 15.80 -5.89
N ASN A 146 13.42 14.66 -6.36
CA ASN A 146 12.73 13.81 -7.32
C ASN A 146 11.45 13.20 -6.73
N ILE A 147 11.50 12.67 -5.50
CA ILE A 147 10.31 12.12 -4.83
C ILE A 147 9.29 13.23 -4.54
N LEU A 148 9.72 14.39 -4.03
CA LEU A 148 8.80 15.49 -3.73
C LEU A 148 8.09 16.00 -5.00
N ALA A 149 8.85 16.24 -6.07
CA ALA A 149 8.30 16.72 -7.33
C ALA A 149 7.43 15.66 -8.02
N GLY A 150 7.87 14.39 -8.07
CA GLY A 150 7.08 13.29 -8.62
C GLY A 150 5.79 13.06 -7.84
N THR A 151 5.82 13.16 -6.51
CA THR A 151 4.62 13.07 -5.68
C THR A 151 3.67 14.24 -5.94
N ARG A 152 4.19 15.47 -6.10
CA ARG A 152 3.38 16.63 -6.49
C ARG A 152 2.70 16.39 -7.85
N TYR A 153 3.44 15.91 -8.84
CA TYR A 153 2.89 15.63 -10.17
C TYR A 153 1.83 14.52 -10.13
N LEU A 154 2.06 13.46 -9.35
CA LEU A 154 1.07 12.42 -9.10
C LEU A 154 -0.21 12.97 -8.44
N ARG A 155 -0.07 13.91 -7.50
CA ARG A 155 -1.22 14.62 -6.91
C ARG A 155 -1.95 15.48 -7.93
N ASP A 156 -1.24 16.15 -8.84
CA ASP A 156 -1.86 16.89 -9.94
C ASP A 156 -2.70 15.96 -10.82
N MET A 157 -2.20 14.74 -11.11
CA MET A 157 -2.96 13.73 -11.87
C MET A 157 -4.18 13.23 -11.11
N LEU A 158 -4.04 12.91 -9.82
CA LEU A 158 -5.17 12.50 -8.98
C LEU A 158 -6.26 13.59 -8.96
N TYR A 159 -5.88 14.86 -8.83
CA TYR A 159 -6.82 15.97 -8.86
C TYR A 159 -7.50 16.10 -10.24
N THR A 160 -6.72 16.07 -11.32
CA THR A 160 -7.20 16.20 -12.70
C THR A 160 -8.24 15.14 -13.07
N PHE A 161 -8.11 13.93 -12.52
CA PHE A 161 -9.03 12.82 -12.78
C PHE A 161 -9.96 12.52 -11.60
N ASN A 162 -10.28 13.53 -10.78
CA ASN A 162 -11.28 13.46 -9.70
C ASN A 162 -11.06 12.29 -8.72
N GLY A 163 -9.81 11.99 -8.38
CA GLY A 163 -9.44 10.90 -7.48
C GLY A 163 -9.50 9.50 -8.13
N ASN A 164 -9.77 9.40 -9.43
CA ASN A 164 -9.68 8.12 -10.14
C ASN A 164 -8.21 7.69 -10.28
N THR A 165 -7.77 6.84 -9.35
CA THR A 165 -6.39 6.39 -9.24
C THR A 165 -5.89 5.71 -10.52
N GLU A 166 -6.70 4.92 -11.21
CA GLU A 166 -6.26 4.24 -12.44
C GLU A 166 -5.98 5.22 -13.58
N LYS A 167 -6.87 6.21 -13.77
CA LYS A 167 -6.66 7.28 -14.75
C LYS A 167 -5.47 8.17 -14.38
N ALA A 168 -5.28 8.45 -13.09
CA ALA A 168 -4.15 9.22 -12.61
C ALA A 168 -2.81 8.51 -12.86
N ILE A 169 -2.72 7.22 -12.56
CA ILE A 169 -1.53 6.39 -12.85
C ILE A 169 -1.28 6.33 -14.37
N ALA A 170 -2.32 6.13 -15.17
CA ALA A 170 -2.20 6.14 -16.63
C ALA A 170 -1.72 7.50 -17.16
N ALA A 171 -2.22 8.60 -16.59
CA ALA A 171 -1.84 9.95 -16.99
C ALA A 171 -0.42 10.32 -16.55
N TYR A 172 0.05 9.78 -15.42
CA TYR A 172 1.43 9.93 -14.99
C TYR A 172 2.41 9.37 -16.04
N ASN A 173 2.10 8.20 -16.60
CA ASN A 173 2.93 7.52 -17.62
C ASN A 173 2.71 8.04 -19.05
N ALA A 174 1.46 8.18 -19.50
CA ALA A 174 1.12 8.49 -20.89
C ALA A 174 0.84 9.98 -21.14
N GLY A 175 0.84 10.79 -20.09
CA GLY A 175 0.42 12.19 -20.10
C GLY A 175 -1.10 12.36 -19.94
N PRO A 176 -1.56 13.44 -19.26
CA PRO A 176 -2.98 13.68 -19.01
C PRO A 176 -3.78 13.91 -20.30
N THR A 177 -3.19 14.52 -21.33
CA THR A 177 -3.85 14.76 -22.62
C THR A 177 -4.28 13.46 -23.29
N ALA A 178 -3.46 12.41 -23.22
CA ALA A 178 -3.80 11.12 -23.80
C ALA A 178 -5.02 10.50 -23.07
N VAL A 179 -5.00 10.47 -21.74
CA VAL A 179 -6.11 9.93 -20.94
C VAL A 179 -7.39 10.74 -21.14
N ALA A 180 -7.30 12.06 -21.22
CA ALA A 180 -8.43 12.95 -21.51
C ALA A 180 -9.04 12.66 -22.88
N ARG A 181 -8.19 12.50 -23.93
CA ARG A 181 -8.63 12.19 -25.29
C ARG A 181 -9.38 10.86 -25.37
N TYR A 182 -8.87 9.81 -24.74
CA TYR A 182 -9.52 8.49 -24.74
C TYR A 182 -10.66 8.39 -23.72
N LYS A 183 -10.81 9.38 -22.81
CA LYS A 183 -11.71 9.36 -21.64
C LYS A 183 -11.51 8.12 -20.74
N ASN A 184 -10.42 7.38 -20.94
CA ASN A 184 -10.08 6.11 -20.32
C ASN A 184 -8.56 5.89 -20.42
N ILE A 185 -8.05 4.79 -19.85
CA ILE A 185 -6.67 4.34 -20.03
C ILE A 185 -6.42 4.15 -21.54
N PRO A 186 -5.45 4.87 -22.13
CA PRO A 186 -5.13 4.74 -23.55
C PRO A 186 -4.87 3.27 -23.94
N PRO A 187 -5.20 2.86 -25.18
CA PRO A 187 -4.91 1.51 -25.68
C PRO A 187 -3.41 1.28 -25.95
N TYR A 188 -2.52 1.92 -25.20
CA TYR A 188 -1.08 1.74 -25.28
C TYR A 188 -0.68 0.56 -24.40
N ARG A 189 -0.03 -0.44 -25.00
CA ARG A 189 0.40 -1.65 -24.29
C ARG A 189 1.28 -1.32 -23.08
N GLU A 190 2.23 -0.39 -23.26
CA GLU A 190 3.14 0.10 -22.20
C GLU A 190 2.34 0.66 -21.02
N THR A 191 1.40 1.57 -21.26
CA THR A 191 0.60 2.23 -20.21
C THR A 191 -0.30 1.25 -19.46
N ARG A 192 -0.92 0.29 -20.15
CA ARG A 192 -1.77 -0.72 -19.48
C ARG A 192 -0.94 -1.62 -18.55
N ALA A 193 0.22 -2.08 -19.02
CA ALA A 193 1.14 -2.85 -18.21
C ALA A 193 1.67 -2.04 -17.03
N TYR A 194 1.95 -0.75 -17.22
CA TYR A 194 2.37 0.16 -16.17
C TYR A 194 1.28 0.29 -15.07
N VAL A 195 0.03 0.55 -15.44
CA VAL A 195 -1.10 0.65 -14.49
C VAL A 195 -1.26 -0.65 -13.69
N GLU A 196 -1.21 -1.80 -14.37
CA GLU A 196 -1.30 -3.11 -13.71
C GLU A 196 -0.16 -3.32 -12.70
N ASN A 197 1.07 -2.98 -13.08
CA ASN A 197 2.25 -3.10 -12.20
C ASN A 197 2.14 -2.20 -10.97
N VAL A 198 1.78 -0.92 -11.15
CA VAL A 198 1.59 0.01 -10.03
C VAL A 198 0.48 -0.49 -9.11
N ASN A 199 -0.66 -0.93 -9.64
CA ASN A 199 -1.76 -1.47 -8.83
C ASN A 199 -1.33 -2.71 -8.03
N ARG A 200 -0.55 -3.62 -8.64
CA ARG A 200 0.01 -4.79 -7.97
C ARG A 200 0.93 -4.40 -6.81
N TYR A 201 1.86 -3.46 -7.04
CA TYR A 201 2.76 -2.99 -5.99
C TYR A 201 2.01 -2.21 -4.90
N TYR A 202 1.03 -1.40 -5.28
CA TYR A 202 0.24 -0.62 -4.36
C TYR A 202 -0.53 -1.52 -3.39
N ARG A 203 -1.20 -2.57 -3.90
CA ARG A 203 -1.84 -3.58 -3.04
C ARG A 203 -0.86 -4.20 -2.05
N LYS A 204 0.35 -4.56 -2.50
CA LYS A 204 1.40 -5.15 -1.65
C LYS A 204 1.92 -4.19 -0.58
N TYR A 205 2.18 -2.93 -0.91
CA TYR A 205 2.65 -1.93 0.06
C TYR A 205 1.55 -1.50 1.03
N ARG A 206 0.29 -1.45 0.56
CA ARG A 206 -0.87 -1.15 1.40
C ARG A 206 -1.20 -2.30 2.35
N SER A 207 -1.00 -3.56 1.95
CA SER A 207 -1.11 -4.72 2.85
C SER A 207 0.04 -4.79 3.86
N ALA A 208 1.24 -4.38 3.46
CA ALA A 208 2.40 -4.33 4.36
C ALA A 208 2.34 -3.19 5.40
N ARG A 209 1.52 -2.16 5.17
CA ARG A 209 1.35 -1.03 6.12
C ARG A 209 0.65 -1.40 7.42
N LYS A 210 0.10 -2.60 7.56
CA LYS A 210 -0.97 -2.82 8.52
C LYS A 210 -0.95 -4.25 9.05
N ILE A 211 -0.13 -4.51 10.07
CA ILE A 211 -0.41 -5.20 11.36
C ILE A 211 0.90 -5.19 12.20
N THR A 212 0.95 -4.45 13.31
CA THR A 212 1.99 -4.65 14.33
C THR A 212 1.43 -5.54 15.43
N VAL A 213 2.04 -6.70 15.68
CA VAL A 213 1.72 -7.55 16.82
C VAL A 213 2.62 -7.14 17.98
N SER A 214 2.07 -6.48 19.00
CA SER A 214 2.73 -6.25 20.29
C SER A 214 2.24 -7.28 21.30
N THR A 215 3.08 -7.57 22.28
CA THR A 215 2.68 -8.29 23.48
C THR A 215 2.61 -7.26 24.61
N ASP A 216 1.50 -7.18 25.35
CA ASP A 216 1.44 -6.34 26.54
C ASP A 216 2.16 -7.00 27.73
N ASP A 217 2.29 -6.26 28.85
CA ASP A 217 2.98 -6.72 30.06
C ASP A 217 2.31 -7.96 30.70
N GLU A 218 1.08 -8.27 30.30
CA GLU A 218 0.29 -9.45 30.72
C GLU A 218 0.42 -10.63 29.72
N GLY A 219 1.25 -10.50 28.68
CA GLY A 219 1.47 -11.56 27.70
C GLY A 219 0.42 -11.67 26.60
N ARG A 220 -0.53 -10.72 26.50
CA ARG A 220 -1.58 -10.74 25.47
C ARG A 220 -1.09 -10.18 24.16
N LEU A 221 -1.51 -10.80 23.06
CA LEU A 221 -1.16 -10.34 21.71
C LEU A 221 -2.14 -9.26 21.26
N THR A 222 -1.63 -8.03 21.12
CA THR A 222 -2.36 -6.89 20.58
C THR A 222 -1.92 -6.56 19.17
N MET A 223 -2.87 -6.55 18.23
CA MET A 223 -2.60 -6.18 16.85
C MET A 223 -3.00 -4.73 16.60
N HIS A 224 -2.09 -3.93 16.06
CA HIS A 224 -2.35 -2.52 15.72
C HIS A 224 -2.28 -2.30 14.21
N ASN A 225 -3.26 -1.58 13.67
CA ASN A 225 -3.08 -0.88 12.39
C ASN A 225 -2.18 0.33 12.64
N ARG A 226 -1.08 0.48 11.90
CA ARG A 226 -0.38 1.77 11.83
C ARG A 226 -1.27 2.72 11.02
N GLU A 227 -1.56 3.88 11.60
CA GLU A 227 -2.19 5.02 10.93
C GLU A 227 -1.33 5.49 9.74
#